data_AF-A0A2B4RPY4-F1
#
_entry.id   AF-A0A2B4RPY4-F1
#
_cell.length_a   1.000
_cell.length_b   1.000
_cell.length_c   1.000
_cell.angle_alpha   90.00
_cell.angle_beta   90.00
_cell.angle_gamma   90.00
#
_symmetry.space_group_name_H-M   'P 1'
#
loop_
_entity.id
_entity.type
_entity.pdbx_description
1 polymer ?
#
loop_
_entity_poly.entity_id
_entity_poly.type
_entity_poly.pdbx_seq_one_letter_code
_entity_poly.pdbx_strand_id
1 'polypeptide(L)'
;MARNLRKVAVKMPVEERELDGVFNFPCQASWNGCAVILTHGAGGNMNYLHLEKLAAHLASTGILCLRFTCRTKNFQYRTQCFTAVVEFLRNFEEFPIKMCIIAGRSMGARVAAEVASNSSLTTNFIFGVACLSYPLHPPRKTSELRVSSLLHLGLPALFISGRKDPYCRPDLMDTTLNRMANDWTMHWVEGADHELKLHGKVNHELISNMCEWFVQWCQSVFMAER
;
A
#
# COMPACT_ATOMS: atom_id res chain seq x y z
N MET A 1 23.16 -17.05 4.90
CA MET A 1 22.03 -17.56 5.71
C MET A 1 20.97 -16.48 5.77
N ALA A 2 19.73 -16.74 5.34
CA ALA A 2 18.64 -15.78 5.48
C ALA A 2 18.40 -15.55 6.98
N ARG A 3 18.68 -14.35 7.50
CA ARG A 3 18.30 -13.99 8.87
C ARG A 3 16.78 -14.18 8.97
N ASN A 4 16.32 -15.03 9.88
CA ASN A 4 14.90 -15.28 10.08
C ASN A 4 14.20 -13.95 10.40
N LEU A 5 13.36 -13.48 9.48
CA LEU A 5 12.56 -12.26 9.68
C LEU A 5 11.56 -12.51 10.81
N ARG A 6 11.62 -11.70 11.86
CA ARG A 6 10.69 -11.80 13.00
C ARG A 6 9.30 -11.36 12.56
N LYS A 7 8.35 -12.31 12.52
CA LYS A 7 6.92 -12.05 12.28
C LYS A 7 6.16 -12.13 13.61
N VAL A 8 5.33 -11.14 13.92
CA VAL A 8 4.52 -11.11 15.16
C VAL A 8 3.07 -10.83 14.80
N ALA A 9 2.17 -11.73 15.20
CA ALA A 9 0.73 -11.48 15.06
C ALA A 9 0.30 -10.39 16.04
N VAL A 10 -0.62 -9.54 15.62
CA VAL A 10 -1.13 -8.43 16.43
C VAL A 10 -2.64 -8.29 16.24
N LYS A 11 -3.32 -7.89 17.31
CA LYS A 11 -4.72 -7.48 17.30
C LYS A 11 -4.77 -5.97 17.44
N MET A 12 -5.53 -5.32 16.57
CA MET A 12 -5.67 -3.86 16.58
C MET A 12 -7.14 -3.51 16.82
N PRO A 13 -7.47 -2.75 17.88
CA PRO A 13 -8.85 -2.38 18.16
C PRO A 13 -9.38 -1.39 17.12
N VAL A 14 -10.62 -1.60 16.68
CA VAL A 14 -11.39 -0.70 15.81
C VAL A 14 -12.84 -0.70 16.28
N GLU A 15 -13.26 0.41 16.91
CA GLU A 15 -14.56 0.50 17.59
C GLU A 15 -14.72 -0.67 18.60
N GLU A 16 -15.78 -1.47 18.48
CA GLU A 16 -16.06 -2.64 19.32
C GLU A 16 -15.50 -3.95 18.75
N ARG A 17 -14.62 -3.88 17.74
CA ARG A 17 -14.05 -5.04 17.05
C ARG A 17 -12.53 -5.02 17.06
N GLU A 18 -11.93 -6.12 16.62
CA GLU A 18 -10.50 -6.23 16.41
C GLU A 18 -10.17 -6.59 14.96
N LEU A 19 -9.07 -6.05 14.46
CA LEU A 19 -8.45 -6.45 13.21
C LEU A 19 -7.26 -7.37 13.47
N ASP A 20 -7.18 -8.42 12.66
CA ASP A 20 -6.03 -9.30 12.58
C ASP A 20 -4.92 -8.62 11.79
N GLY A 21 -3.72 -8.56 12.36
CA GLY A 21 -2.53 -8.05 11.71
C GLY A 21 -1.29 -8.91 11.94
N VAL A 22 -0.25 -8.64 11.16
CA VAL A 22 1.08 -9.21 11.32
C VAL A 22 2.12 -8.12 11.09
N PHE A 23 2.98 -7.93 12.08
CA PHE A 23 4.23 -7.21 11.94
C PHE A 23 5.29 -8.08 11.31
N ASN A 24 6.05 -7.50 10.39
CA ASN A 24 7.30 -7.99 9.86
C ASN A 24 8.40 -7.03 10.35
N PHE A 25 9.11 -7.42 11.41
CA PHE A 25 10.15 -6.60 12.03
C PHE A 25 11.44 -6.60 11.20
N PRO A 26 12.11 -5.43 11.10
CA PRO A 26 13.32 -5.32 10.32
C PRO A 26 14.48 -6.12 10.91
N CYS A 27 15.34 -6.68 10.05
CA CYS A 27 16.53 -7.43 10.48
C CYS A 27 17.80 -6.58 10.60
N GLN A 28 17.69 -5.28 10.33
CA GLN A 28 18.75 -4.27 10.38
C GLN A 28 18.15 -2.89 10.69
N ALA A 29 18.96 -1.95 11.18
CA ALA A 29 18.50 -0.64 11.66
C ALA A 29 18.55 0.49 10.60
N SER A 30 18.81 0.19 9.33
CA SER A 30 19.08 1.19 8.28
C SER A 30 17.94 2.22 8.07
N TRP A 31 16.71 1.82 8.36
CA TRP A 31 15.51 2.66 8.27
C TRP A 31 14.73 2.67 9.58
N ASN A 32 15.44 2.77 10.70
CA ASN A 32 14.81 2.83 12.02
C ASN A 32 13.77 3.98 12.08
N GLY A 33 12.62 3.69 12.67
CA GLY A 33 11.48 4.62 12.72
C GLY A 33 10.71 4.81 11.41
N CYS A 34 11.02 4.07 10.35
CA CYS A 34 10.25 4.08 9.11
C CYS A 34 9.35 2.84 9.03
N ALA A 35 8.10 3.01 8.62
CA ALA A 35 7.15 1.90 8.47
C ALA A 35 6.29 1.97 7.20
N VAL A 36 5.76 0.81 6.83
CA VAL A 36 4.74 0.67 5.79
C VAL A 36 3.54 -0.11 6.33
N ILE A 37 2.33 0.46 6.18
CA ILE A 37 1.07 -0.26 6.40
C ILE A 37 0.55 -0.81 5.07
N LEU A 38 0.21 -2.10 5.02
CA LEU A 38 -0.28 -2.79 3.83
C LEU A 38 -1.66 -3.43 4.07
N THR A 39 -2.59 -3.21 3.14
CA THR A 39 -3.89 -3.91 3.15
C THR A 39 -4.28 -4.52 1.81
N HIS A 40 -5.18 -5.49 1.89
CA HIS A 40 -5.63 -6.30 0.76
C HIS A 40 -6.85 -5.70 0.04
N GLY A 41 -7.16 -6.27 -1.14
CA GLY A 41 -8.38 -5.96 -1.89
C GLY A 41 -9.63 -6.67 -1.33
N ALA A 42 -10.80 -6.35 -1.88
CA ALA A 42 -12.13 -6.74 -1.35
C ALA A 42 -12.33 -8.25 -1.04
N GLY A 43 -11.67 -9.15 -1.76
CA GLY A 43 -11.82 -10.61 -1.61
C GLY A 43 -10.62 -11.33 -1.00
N GLY A 44 -9.61 -10.59 -0.53
CA GLY A 44 -8.37 -11.16 0.00
C GLY A 44 -8.25 -11.12 1.52
N ASN A 45 -7.01 -11.31 1.99
CA ASN A 45 -6.57 -11.05 3.35
C ASN A 45 -5.09 -10.63 3.32
N MET A 46 -4.51 -10.36 4.48
CA MET A 46 -3.10 -9.96 4.63
C MET A 46 -2.07 -10.95 4.06
N ASN A 47 -2.43 -12.22 3.87
CA ASN A 47 -1.55 -13.29 3.36
C ASN A 47 -1.60 -13.43 1.83
N TYR A 48 -2.17 -12.46 1.13
CA TYR A 48 -2.03 -12.40 -0.32
C TYR A 48 -0.54 -12.39 -0.70
N LEU A 49 -0.13 -13.30 -1.60
CA LEU A 49 1.29 -13.61 -1.85
C LEU A 49 2.15 -12.37 -2.11
N HIS A 50 1.67 -11.43 -2.94
CA HIS A 50 2.37 -10.18 -3.23
C HIS A 50 2.60 -9.33 -1.99
N LEU A 51 1.60 -9.23 -1.09
CA LEU A 51 1.72 -8.46 0.16
C LEU A 51 2.69 -9.13 1.12
N GLU A 52 2.63 -10.46 1.24
CA GLU A 52 3.56 -11.19 2.11
C GLU A 52 5.02 -11.06 1.65
N LYS A 53 5.26 -11.20 0.36
CA LYS A 53 6.61 -11.04 -0.22
C LYS A 53 7.12 -9.62 -0.07
N LEU A 54 6.27 -8.62 -0.32
CA LEU A 54 6.61 -7.23 -0.13
C LEU A 54 6.95 -6.91 1.34
N ALA A 55 6.13 -7.36 2.29
CA ALA A 55 6.39 -7.15 3.72
C ALA A 55 7.69 -7.81 4.20
N ALA A 56 8.01 -8.99 3.67
CA ALA A 56 9.28 -9.65 3.96
C ALA A 56 10.47 -8.86 3.38
N HIS A 57 10.33 -8.35 2.15
CA HIS A 57 11.39 -7.59 1.49
C HIS A 57 11.63 -6.24 2.19
N LEU A 58 10.57 -5.51 2.55
CA LEU A 58 10.63 -4.28 3.37
C LEU A 58 11.40 -4.53 4.67
N ALA A 59 11.03 -5.56 5.42
CA ALA A 59 11.71 -5.92 6.67
C ALA A 59 13.19 -6.29 6.44
N SER A 60 13.51 -7.01 5.35
CA SER A 60 14.91 -7.33 5.04
C SER A 60 15.75 -6.10 4.70
N THR A 61 15.13 -5.01 4.26
CA THR A 61 15.81 -3.75 3.91
C THR A 61 15.88 -2.78 5.08
N GLY A 62 15.22 -3.06 6.21
CA GLY A 62 15.28 -2.27 7.44
C GLY A 62 14.02 -1.49 7.76
N ILE A 63 12.95 -1.65 6.98
CA ILE A 63 11.68 -0.92 7.14
C ILE A 63 10.66 -1.83 7.84
N LEU A 64 10.01 -1.35 8.91
CA LEU A 64 8.95 -2.10 9.58
C LEU A 64 7.74 -2.22 8.65
N CYS A 65 7.13 -3.40 8.56
CA CYS A 65 5.89 -3.56 7.80
C CYS A 65 4.77 -4.13 8.68
N LEU A 66 3.60 -3.48 8.65
CA LEU A 66 2.37 -3.96 9.26
C LEU A 66 1.37 -4.32 8.15
N ARG A 67 1.01 -5.60 8.06
CA ARG A 67 -0.09 -6.05 7.20
C ARG A 67 -1.32 -6.31 8.05
N PHE A 68 -2.52 -6.00 7.56
CA PHE A 68 -3.76 -6.30 8.28
C PHE A 68 -4.88 -6.80 7.38
N THR A 69 -5.86 -7.47 7.98
CA THR A 69 -7.05 -8.00 7.31
C THR A 69 -8.30 -7.26 7.77
N CYS A 70 -9.02 -6.66 6.82
CA CYS A 70 -10.40 -6.19 7.03
C CYS A 70 -11.32 -7.02 6.11
N ARG A 71 -12.20 -7.86 6.67
CA ARG A 71 -12.95 -8.85 5.88
C ARG A 71 -14.14 -8.28 5.11
N THR A 72 -14.71 -7.14 5.56
CA THR A 72 -15.89 -6.56 4.90
C THR A 72 -15.55 -5.95 3.54
N LYS A 73 -16.54 -5.82 2.65
CA LYS A 73 -16.44 -5.08 1.38
C LYS A 73 -16.96 -3.64 1.48
N ASN A 74 -17.40 -3.21 2.66
CA ASN A 74 -17.84 -1.84 2.89
C ASN A 74 -16.64 -0.89 2.81
N PHE A 75 -16.71 0.07 1.89
CA PHE A 75 -15.62 1.02 1.65
C PHE A 75 -15.38 1.93 2.85
N GLN A 76 -16.44 2.53 3.40
CA GLN A 76 -16.36 3.45 4.53
C GLN A 76 -15.76 2.77 5.76
N TYR A 77 -16.23 1.56 6.07
CA TYR A 77 -15.71 0.80 7.20
C TYR A 77 -14.24 0.40 6.99
N ARG A 78 -13.83 0.07 5.76
CA ARG A 78 -12.41 -0.18 5.47
C ARG A 78 -11.56 1.08 5.68
N THR A 79 -12.06 2.26 5.33
CA THR A 79 -11.39 3.54 5.61
C THR A 79 -11.24 3.76 7.11
N GLN A 80 -12.31 3.57 7.90
CA GLN A 80 -12.26 3.63 9.37
C GLN A 80 -11.24 2.64 9.95
N CYS A 81 -11.26 1.39 9.49
CA CYS A 81 -10.28 0.37 9.87
C CYS A 81 -8.85 0.80 9.57
N PHE A 82 -8.58 1.32 8.38
CA PHE A 82 -7.24 1.72 8.00
C PHE A 82 -6.78 2.91 8.86
N THR A 83 -7.63 3.91 9.08
CA THR A 83 -7.35 5.03 9.99
C THR A 83 -7.00 4.53 11.40
N ALA A 84 -7.77 3.59 11.96
CA ALA A 84 -7.47 3.03 13.27
C ALA A 84 -6.13 2.27 13.30
N VAL A 85 -5.75 1.59 12.21
CA VAL A 85 -4.43 0.94 12.09
C VAL A 85 -3.30 1.97 12.02
N VAL A 86 -3.50 3.12 11.36
CA VAL A 86 -2.54 4.24 11.35
C VAL A 86 -2.34 4.77 12.77
N GLU A 87 -3.42 5.04 13.51
CA GLU A 87 -3.33 5.52 14.90
C GLU A 87 -2.70 4.48 15.82
N PHE A 88 -3.03 3.19 15.65
CA PHE A 88 -2.39 2.11 16.38
C PHE A 88 -0.88 2.10 16.15
N LEU A 89 -0.43 2.22 14.88
CA LEU A 89 0.99 2.22 14.55
C LEU A 89 1.71 3.48 15.06
N ARG A 90 1.05 4.64 15.02
CA ARG A 90 1.58 5.90 15.54
C ARG A 90 1.91 5.82 17.03
N ASN A 91 1.10 5.09 17.79
CA ASN A 91 1.26 4.90 19.23
C ASN A 91 1.98 3.59 19.61
N PHE A 92 2.66 2.94 18.66
CA PHE A 92 3.33 1.66 18.91
C PHE A 92 4.66 1.85 19.65
N GLU A 93 4.65 1.62 20.97
CA GLU A 93 5.79 1.91 21.86
C GLU A 93 7.01 1.00 21.64
N GLU A 94 6.80 -0.27 21.26
CA GLU A 94 7.91 -1.23 21.07
C GLU A 94 8.85 -0.83 19.93
N PHE A 95 8.36 -0.04 18.97
CA PHE A 95 9.14 0.42 17.82
C PHE A 95 8.68 1.82 17.43
N PRO A 96 9.30 2.89 17.96
CA PRO A 96 8.87 4.26 17.70
C PRO A 96 8.93 4.61 16.21
N ILE A 97 7.75 4.84 15.60
CA ILE A 97 7.62 5.22 14.20
C ILE A 97 7.56 6.74 14.07
N LYS A 98 8.39 7.26 13.17
CA LYS A 98 8.46 8.68 12.80
C LYS A 98 7.86 8.95 11.44
N MET A 99 8.03 8.01 10.50
CA MET A 99 7.57 8.16 9.13
C MET A 99 6.84 6.90 8.68
N CYS A 100 5.63 7.06 8.17
CA CYS A 100 4.81 5.98 7.66
C CYS A 100 4.44 6.21 6.20
N ILE A 101 4.53 5.15 5.41
CA ILE A 101 3.88 5.06 4.09
C ILE A 101 2.68 4.13 4.24
N ILE A 102 1.55 4.49 3.63
CA ILE A 102 0.37 3.64 3.62
C ILE A 102 0.13 3.09 2.24
N ALA A 103 -0.30 1.84 2.15
CA ALA A 103 -0.45 1.20 0.86
C ALA A 103 -1.47 0.07 0.86
N GLY A 104 -1.90 -0.28 -0.34
CA GLY A 104 -2.83 -1.38 -0.48
C GLY A 104 -2.98 -1.87 -1.90
N ARG A 105 -3.69 -2.99 -2.04
CA ARG A 105 -3.98 -3.64 -3.31
C ARG A 105 -5.45 -3.50 -3.71
N SER A 106 -5.72 -3.12 -4.96
CA SER A 106 -7.07 -3.02 -5.51
C SER A 106 -7.96 -2.10 -4.65
N MET A 107 -9.06 -2.60 -4.07
CA MET A 107 -9.87 -1.84 -3.12
C MET A 107 -9.06 -1.30 -1.93
N GLY A 108 -8.04 -2.02 -1.47
CA GLY A 108 -7.13 -1.54 -0.43
C GLY A 108 -6.30 -0.33 -0.86
N ALA A 109 -5.93 -0.24 -2.15
CA ALA A 109 -5.25 0.93 -2.70
C ALA A 109 -6.15 2.16 -2.68
N ARG A 110 -7.43 2.00 -3.04
CA ARG A 110 -8.43 3.08 -2.94
C ARG A 110 -8.61 3.56 -1.51
N VAL A 111 -8.68 2.62 -0.56
CA VAL A 111 -8.82 2.95 0.86
C VAL A 111 -7.57 3.69 1.36
N ALA A 112 -6.37 3.24 1.00
CA ALA A 112 -5.13 3.94 1.37
C ALA A 112 -5.09 5.35 0.79
N ALA A 113 -5.47 5.53 -0.49
CA ALA A 113 -5.57 6.86 -1.10
C ALA A 113 -6.62 7.75 -0.42
N GLU A 114 -7.77 7.21 -0.03
CA GLU A 114 -8.79 7.95 0.72
C GLU A 114 -8.24 8.45 2.07
N VAL A 115 -7.59 7.57 2.84
CA VAL A 115 -6.95 7.94 4.11
C VAL A 115 -5.86 9.00 3.90
N ALA A 116 -5.00 8.83 2.89
CA ALA A 116 -3.94 9.78 2.56
C ALA A 116 -4.45 11.11 2.01
N SER A 117 -5.68 11.18 1.50
CA SER A 117 -6.29 12.45 1.06
C SER A 117 -6.92 13.25 2.21
N ASN A 118 -7.04 12.64 3.40
CA ASN A 118 -7.61 13.29 4.57
C ASN A 118 -6.53 14.01 5.39
N SER A 119 -6.51 15.34 5.33
CA SER A 119 -5.47 16.18 5.92
C SER A 119 -5.30 16.05 7.44
N SER A 120 -6.33 15.62 8.17
CA SER A 120 -6.25 15.45 9.63
C SER A 120 -5.39 14.26 10.05
N LEU A 121 -5.22 13.27 9.17
CA LEU A 121 -4.45 12.06 9.42
C LEU A 121 -3.03 12.14 8.86
N THR A 122 -2.82 13.00 7.85
CA THR A 122 -1.55 13.10 7.12
C THR A 122 -0.51 13.97 7.83
N THR A 123 -0.92 14.95 8.63
CA THR A 123 0.01 15.88 9.27
C THR A 123 1.03 15.14 10.14
N ASN A 124 2.29 15.21 9.73
CA ASN A 124 3.49 14.75 10.45
C ASN A 124 3.61 13.23 10.72
N PHE A 125 2.91 12.38 9.97
CA PHE A 125 3.08 10.92 10.13
C PHE A 125 3.02 10.12 8.83
N ILE A 126 2.12 10.48 7.91
CA ILE A 126 1.99 9.78 6.62
C ILE A 126 2.72 10.59 5.55
N PHE A 127 3.75 10.00 4.95
CA PHE A 127 4.65 10.69 4.01
C PHE A 127 4.48 10.21 2.56
N GLY A 128 3.65 9.20 2.32
CA GLY A 128 3.39 8.73 0.98
C GLY A 128 2.31 7.65 0.92
N VAL A 129 1.75 7.46 -0.28
CA VAL A 129 0.78 6.41 -0.57
C VAL A 129 1.24 5.52 -1.72
N ALA A 130 1.19 4.21 -1.56
CA ALA A 130 1.45 3.28 -2.67
C ALA A 130 0.23 2.43 -3.03
N CYS A 131 -0.04 2.34 -4.33
CA CYS A 131 -1.23 1.74 -4.90
C CYS A 131 -0.85 0.57 -5.83
N LEU A 132 -1.12 -0.65 -5.37
CA LEU A 132 -0.95 -1.86 -6.18
C LEU A 132 -2.27 -2.17 -6.90
N SER A 133 -2.26 -2.18 -8.24
CA SER A 133 -3.44 -2.38 -9.08
C SER A 133 -4.62 -1.48 -8.70
N TYR A 134 -4.44 -0.16 -8.72
CA TYR A 134 -5.51 0.78 -8.38
C TYR A 134 -6.68 0.63 -9.36
N PRO A 135 -7.90 0.29 -8.91
CA PRO A 135 -9.03 0.08 -9.79
C PRO A 135 -9.69 1.42 -10.13
N LEU A 136 -9.06 2.13 -11.07
CA LEU A 136 -9.39 3.47 -11.56
C LEU A 136 -10.85 3.60 -12.00
N HIS A 137 -11.41 2.56 -12.61
CA HIS A 137 -12.82 2.49 -12.98
C HIS A 137 -13.37 1.08 -12.75
N PRO A 138 -14.70 0.89 -12.65
CA PRO A 138 -15.28 -0.44 -12.77
C PRO A 138 -15.01 -1.04 -14.16
N PRO A 139 -14.98 -2.37 -14.32
CA PRO A 139 -14.79 -3.00 -15.61
C PRO A 139 -15.89 -2.55 -16.58
N ARG A 140 -15.49 -2.21 -17.82
CA ARG A 140 -16.38 -1.74 -18.90
C ARG A 140 -17.09 -0.38 -18.64
N LYS A 141 -16.82 0.29 -17.52
CA LYS A 141 -17.41 1.58 -17.16
C LYS A 141 -16.35 2.67 -17.08
N THR A 142 -15.66 2.92 -18.20
CA THR A 142 -14.49 3.81 -18.27
C THR A 142 -14.81 5.29 -18.05
N SER A 143 -16.09 5.67 -18.06
CA SER A 143 -16.56 7.01 -17.69
C SER A 143 -16.74 7.20 -16.17
N GLU A 144 -16.84 6.11 -15.40
CA GLU A 144 -17.04 6.15 -13.94
C GLU A 144 -15.69 6.12 -13.21
N LEU A 145 -14.90 7.18 -13.37
CA LEU A 145 -13.56 7.29 -12.78
C LEU A 145 -13.61 7.50 -11.26
N ARG A 146 -12.75 6.78 -10.53
CA ARG A 146 -12.59 6.84 -9.07
C ARG A 146 -11.33 7.64 -8.73
N VAL A 147 -11.31 8.91 -9.10
CA VAL A 147 -10.09 9.74 -9.04
C VAL A 147 -10.12 10.79 -7.94
N SER A 148 -11.26 10.99 -7.28
CA SER A 148 -11.43 12.06 -6.28
C SER A 148 -10.31 12.07 -5.25
N SER A 149 -10.05 10.95 -4.58
CA SER A 149 -8.99 10.87 -3.56
C SER A 149 -7.62 11.14 -4.17
N LEU A 150 -7.34 10.66 -5.40
CA LEU A 150 -6.05 10.86 -6.08
C LEU A 150 -5.78 12.32 -6.41
N LEU A 151 -6.79 13.04 -6.90
CA LEU A 151 -6.67 14.47 -7.27
C LEU A 151 -6.49 15.38 -6.05
N HIS A 152 -6.93 14.94 -4.87
CA HIS A 152 -6.78 15.65 -3.60
C HIS A 152 -5.67 15.07 -2.71
N LEU A 153 -4.86 14.12 -3.21
CA LEU A 153 -3.66 13.73 -2.49
C LEU A 153 -2.79 14.98 -2.31
N GLY A 154 -2.09 15.07 -1.19
CA GLY A 154 -1.07 16.08 -0.92
C GLY A 154 0.31 15.45 -0.67
N LEU A 155 0.48 14.19 -1.05
CA LEU A 155 1.62 13.33 -0.72
C LEU A 155 2.15 12.65 -1.99
N PRO A 156 3.46 12.32 -2.03
CA PRO A 156 4.02 11.46 -3.05
C PRO A 156 3.25 10.15 -3.21
N ALA A 157 3.05 9.72 -4.46
CA ALA A 157 2.29 8.51 -4.76
C ALA A 157 3.06 7.53 -5.66
N LEU A 158 3.04 6.24 -5.30
CA LEU A 158 3.52 5.15 -6.16
C LEU A 158 2.36 4.34 -6.72
N PHE A 159 2.42 4.03 -8.01
CA PHE A 159 1.47 3.14 -8.68
C PHE A 159 2.22 2.00 -9.33
N ILE A 160 1.76 0.76 -9.10
CA ILE A 160 2.24 -0.43 -9.82
C ILE A 160 1.01 -1.16 -10.34
N SER A 161 0.87 -1.23 -11.67
CA SER A 161 -0.33 -1.78 -12.32
C SER A 161 0.01 -2.57 -13.57
N GLY A 162 -0.80 -3.60 -13.87
CA GLY A 162 -0.67 -4.38 -15.09
C GLY A 162 -1.30 -3.66 -16.29
N ARG A 163 -0.67 -3.72 -17.47
CA ARG A 163 -1.23 -3.13 -18.69
C ARG A 163 -2.50 -3.80 -19.20
N LYS A 164 -2.79 -5.03 -18.76
CA LYS A 164 -4.01 -5.78 -19.09
C LYS A 164 -5.06 -5.73 -17.97
N ASP A 165 -4.93 -4.80 -17.02
CA ASP A 165 -5.89 -4.62 -15.94
C ASP A 165 -7.24 -4.07 -16.45
N PRO A 166 -8.36 -4.83 -16.36
CA PRO A 166 -9.66 -4.36 -16.82
C PRO A 166 -10.27 -3.24 -15.96
N TYR A 167 -9.67 -2.92 -14.80
CA TYR A 167 -10.09 -1.84 -13.90
C TYR A 167 -9.23 -0.58 -14.07
N CYS A 168 -8.14 -0.63 -14.84
CA CYS A 168 -7.21 0.48 -14.99
C CYS A 168 -6.65 0.54 -16.42
N ARG A 169 -7.29 1.34 -17.26
CA ARG A 169 -6.77 1.65 -18.59
C ARG A 169 -5.59 2.62 -18.53
N PRO A 170 -4.45 2.33 -19.20
CA PRO A 170 -3.27 3.19 -19.15
C PRO A 170 -3.50 4.63 -19.58
N ASP A 171 -4.23 4.86 -20.68
CA ASP A 171 -4.53 6.21 -21.19
C ASP A 171 -5.31 7.08 -20.20
N LEU A 172 -6.27 6.46 -19.48
CA LEU A 172 -7.07 7.16 -18.46
C LEU A 172 -6.27 7.40 -17.19
N MET A 173 -5.39 6.47 -16.83
CA MET A 173 -4.51 6.62 -15.68
C MET A 173 -3.49 7.74 -15.94
N ASP A 174 -2.81 7.75 -17.08
CA ASP A 174 -1.86 8.79 -17.46
C ASP A 174 -2.54 10.18 -17.45
N THR A 175 -3.76 10.28 -18.00
CA THR A 175 -4.58 11.51 -17.94
C THR A 175 -4.89 11.93 -16.51
N THR A 176 -5.12 10.98 -15.61
CA THR A 176 -5.39 11.24 -14.19
C THR A 176 -4.13 11.72 -13.47
N LEU A 177 -3.00 11.03 -13.67
CA LEU A 177 -1.72 11.35 -13.03
C LEU A 177 -1.23 12.74 -13.43
N ASN A 178 -1.38 13.12 -14.71
CA ASN A 178 -1.03 14.46 -15.19
C ASN A 178 -1.88 15.59 -14.58
N ARG A 179 -2.98 15.26 -13.89
CA ARG A 179 -3.82 16.22 -13.17
C ARG A 179 -3.57 16.23 -11.67
N MET A 180 -2.74 15.32 -11.14
CA MET A 180 -2.38 15.31 -9.73
C MET A 180 -1.41 16.46 -9.45
N ALA A 181 -1.56 17.07 -8.27
CA ALA A 181 -0.74 18.21 -7.86
C ALA A 181 0.62 17.83 -7.25
N ASN A 182 0.86 16.55 -6.93
CA ASN A 182 2.10 16.08 -6.28
C ASN A 182 2.84 15.07 -7.13
N ASP A 183 4.06 14.78 -6.70
CA ASP A 183 4.92 13.78 -7.29
C ASP A 183 4.27 12.40 -7.32
N TRP A 184 4.37 11.76 -8.47
CA TRP A 184 3.92 10.39 -8.66
C TRP A 184 4.98 9.58 -9.40
N THR A 185 5.00 8.29 -9.12
CA THR A 185 5.81 7.30 -9.83
C THR A 185 4.88 6.19 -10.30
N MET A 186 4.97 5.81 -11.58
CA MET A 186 4.15 4.77 -12.19
C MET A 186 5.04 3.68 -12.79
N HIS A 187 4.82 2.43 -12.36
CA HIS A 187 5.38 1.24 -12.98
C HIS A 187 4.29 0.43 -13.66
N TRP A 188 4.33 0.42 -14.99
CA TRP A 188 3.50 -0.46 -15.81
C TRP A 188 4.15 -1.83 -15.96
N VAL A 189 3.38 -2.88 -15.71
CA VAL A 189 3.82 -4.26 -15.91
C VAL A 189 3.21 -4.80 -17.20
N GLU A 190 4.05 -5.02 -18.20
CA GLU A 190 3.63 -5.56 -19.49
C GLU A 190 3.03 -6.95 -19.35
N GLY A 191 1.89 -7.18 -20.00
CA GLY A 191 1.20 -8.46 -19.99
C GLY A 191 0.50 -8.85 -18.68
N ALA A 192 0.67 -8.09 -17.60
CA ALA A 192 0.05 -8.40 -16.32
C ALA A 192 -1.41 -7.93 -16.22
N ASP A 193 -2.21 -8.72 -15.50
CA ASP A 193 -3.61 -8.43 -15.18
C ASP A 193 -3.78 -7.68 -13.84
N HIS A 194 -5.03 -7.55 -13.38
CA HIS A 194 -5.37 -6.90 -12.10
C HIS A 194 -4.78 -7.60 -10.86
N GLU A 195 -4.47 -8.89 -10.96
CA GLU A 195 -3.82 -9.66 -9.89
C GLU A 195 -2.29 -9.58 -9.97
N LEU A 196 -1.75 -8.76 -10.87
CA LEU A 196 -0.32 -8.70 -11.22
C LEU A 196 0.22 -10.09 -11.61
N LYS A 197 -0.60 -10.86 -12.32
CA LYS A 197 -0.23 -12.16 -12.88
C LYS A 197 0.02 -12.04 -14.37
N LEU A 198 1.01 -12.77 -14.87
CA LEU A 198 1.28 -12.87 -16.30
C LEU A 198 0.51 -14.06 -16.87
N HIS A 199 -0.38 -13.81 -17.82
CA HIS A 199 -1.24 -14.84 -18.41
C HIS A 199 -2.03 -15.64 -17.34
N GLY A 200 -2.49 -14.97 -16.29
CA GLY A 200 -3.22 -15.58 -15.17
C GLY A 200 -2.36 -16.42 -14.22
N LYS A 201 -1.03 -16.44 -14.39
CA LYS A 201 -0.09 -17.18 -13.54
C LYS A 201 0.74 -16.23 -12.67
N VAL A 202 1.00 -16.67 -11.44
CA VAL A 202 1.97 -16.02 -10.56
C VAL A 202 3.34 -16.06 -11.22
N ASN A 203 4.04 -14.93 -11.19
CA ASN A 203 5.42 -14.82 -11.65
C ASN A 203 6.28 -14.28 -10.50
N HIS A 204 7.29 -15.05 -10.07
CA HIS A 204 8.13 -14.69 -8.92
C HIS A 204 9.14 -13.58 -9.22
N GLU A 205 9.63 -13.49 -10.45
CA GLU A 205 10.52 -12.41 -10.89
C GLU A 205 9.79 -11.07 -10.89
N LEU A 206 8.57 -11.04 -11.42
CA LEU A 206 7.69 -9.87 -11.34
C LEU A 206 7.46 -9.44 -9.88
N ILE A 207 7.20 -10.39 -8.98
CA ILE A 207 7.03 -10.08 -7.55
C ILE A 207 8.32 -9.48 -6.98
N SER A 208 9.50 -9.98 -7.34
CA SER A 208 10.79 -9.43 -6.89
C SER A 208 10.96 -8.00 -7.37
N ASN A 209 10.79 -7.75 -8.68
CA ASN A 209 10.90 -6.43 -9.28
C ASN A 209 9.94 -5.42 -8.64
N MET A 210 8.68 -5.83 -8.41
CA MET A 210 7.70 -5.02 -7.69
C MET A 210 8.16 -4.67 -6.27
N CYS A 211 8.75 -5.62 -5.55
CA CYS A 211 9.26 -5.37 -4.21
C CYS A 211 10.43 -4.37 -4.23
N GLU A 212 11.32 -4.50 -5.21
CA GLU A 212 12.47 -3.61 -5.40
C GLU A 212 12.03 -2.18 -5.73
N TRP A 213 11.14 -2.01 -6.72
CA TRP A 213 10.58 -0.68 -7.06
C TRP A 213 9.90 -0.03 -5.85
N PHE A 214 9.09 -0.82 -5.12
CA PHE A 214 8.39 -0.32 -3.95
C PHE A 214 9.36 0.13 -2.86
N VAL A 215 10.37 -0.69 -2.53
CA VAL A 215 11.36 -0.33 -1.51
C VAL A 215 12.17 0.89 -1.93
N GLN A 216 12.66 0.94 -3.16
CA GLN A 216 13.43 2.09 -3.67
C GLN A 216 12.63 3.39 -3.56
N TRP A 217 11.34 3.35 -3.93
CA TRP A 217 10.46 4.50 -3.80
C TRP A 217 10.20 4.87 -2.33
N CYS A 218 9.96 3.91 -1.43
CA CYS A 218 9.84 4.20 0.00
C CYS A 218 11.10 4.89 0.54
N GLN A 219 12.27 4.40 0.16
CA GLN A 219 13.55 4.94 0.59
C GLN A 219 13.78 6.36 0.07
N SER A 220 13.40 6.66 -1.18
CA SER A 220 13.50 8.02 -1.71
C SER A 220 12.58 9.00 -0.97
N VAL A 221 11.34 8.60 -0.68
CA VAL A 221 10.40 9.41 0.11
C VAL A 221 10.95 9.64 1.52
N PHE A 222 11.41 8.60 2.22
CA PHE A 222 11.97 8.74 3.56
C PHE A 222 13.28 9.54 3.60
N MET A 223 14.06 9.58 2.52
CA MET A 223 15.28 10.41 2.44
C MET A 223 14.96 11.89 2.23
N ALA A 224 13.93 12.21 1.45
CA ALA A 224 13.55 13.60 1.19
C ALA A 224 13.08 14.34 2.45
N GLU A 225 12.64 13.60 3.47
CA GLU A 225 12.06 14.09 4.72
C GLU A 225 13.04 14.02 5.91
N ARG A 226 14.28 13.57 5.68
CA ARG A 226 15.34 13.46 6.69
C ARG A 226 16.15 14.75 6.86
#